data_AF-A0A3L7S028-F1
#
_entry.id   AF-A0A3L7S028-F1
#
_cell.length_a   1.000
_cell.length_b   1.000
_cell.length_c   1.000
_cell.angle_alpha   90.00
_cell.angle_beta   90.00
_cell.angle_gamma   90.00
#
_symmetry.space_group_name_H-M   'P 1'
#
loop_
_entity.id
_entity.type
_entity.pdbx_description
1 polymer ?
#
loop_
_entity_poly.entity_id
_entity_poly.type
_entity_poly.pdbx_seq_one_letter_code
_entity_poly.pdbx_strand_id
1 'polypeptide(L)'
;GQRSPVVVILDSNHTHEHVAKELALYSPLVQSGSYLLVFDTVVEFMKSDAFPDRPWGIGDNPYSAVQEFLKAHPRFQNEQEIEDKLQVTVAPGGWLKCVGDS
;
A
#
# COMPACT_ATOMS: atom_id res chain seq x y z
N GLY A 1 2.50 29.75 0.73
CA GLY A 1 2.00 29.05 1.94
C GLY A 1 2.38 27.59 1.82
N GLN A 2 2.89 26.99 2.89
CA GLN A 2 3.26 25.58 2.91
C GLN A 2 2.00 24.71 2.87
N ARG A 3 1.95 23.70 2.01
CA ARG A 3 0.85 22.73 1.98
C ARG A 3 0.99 21.77 3.16
N SER A 4 -0.10 21.45 3.84
CA SER A 4 -0.12 20.46 4.92
C SER A 4 0.13 19.05 4.35
N PRO A 5 0.85 18.16 5.07
CA PRO A 5 1.02 16.77 4.66
C PRO A 5 -0.32 16.08 4.41
N VAL A 6 -0.35 15.18 3.41
CA VAL A 6 -1.54 14.41 3.04
C VAL A 6 -1.28 12.93 3.30
N VAL A 7 -2.17 12.28 4.03
CA VAL A 7 -2.13 10.82 4.17
C VAL A 7 -3.34 10.23 3.46
N VAL A 8 -3.09 9.34 2.51
CA VAL A 8 -4.11 8.49 1.89
C VAL A 8 -4.03 7.11 2.53
N ILE A 9 -5.18 6.54 2.88
CA ILE A 9 -5.29 5.21 3.49
C ILE A 9 -6.27 4.39 2.63
N LEU A 10 -5.81 3.25 2.14
CA LEU A 10 -6.61 2.31 1.34
C LEU A 10 -6.95 1.08 2.20
N ASP A 11 -8.24 0.84 2.40
CA ASP A 11 -8.78 -0.23 3.27
C ASP A 11 -10.18 -0.70 2.80
N SER A 12 -10.42 -0.70 1.49
CA SER A 12 -11.74 -0.97 0.90
C SER A 12 -11.90 -2.43 0.48
N ASN A 13 -11.18 -2.85 -0.57
CA ASN A 13 -11.21 -4.19 -1.14
C ASN A 13 -9.78 -4.70 -1.29
N HIS A 14 -9.63 -6.02 -1.31
CA HIS A 14 -8.33 -6.66 -1.22
C HIS A 14 -7.87 -7.26 -2.53
N THR A 15 -8.70 -7.38 -3.57
CA THR A 15 -8.23 -7.88 -4.87
C THR A 15 -7.16 -6.96 -5.45
N HIS A 16 -6.15 -7.55 -6.08
CA HIS A 16 -5.06 -6.81 -6.72
C HIS A 16 -5.59 -5.70 -7.63
N GLU A 17 -6.52 -6.05 -8.52
CA GLU A 17 -7.04 -5.14 -9.54
C GLU A 17 -7.72 -3.91 -8.91
N HIS A 18 -8.46 -4.10 -7.83
CA HIS A 18 -9.12 -2.99 -7.13
C HIS A 18 -8.09 -2.07 -6.48
N VAL A 19 -7.13 -2.64 -5.73
CA VAL A 19 -6.11 -1.86 -5.03
C VAL A 19 -5.22 -1.12 -6.03
N ALA A 20 -4.86 -1.73 -7.15
CA ALA A 20 -4.10 -1.09 -8.22
C ALA A 20 -4.83 0.14 -8.79
N LYS A 21 -6.16 0.04 -8.97
CA LYS A 21 -7.00 1.18 -9.39
C LYS A 21 -7.05 2.28 -8.35
N GLU A 22 -7.22 1.95 -7.07
CA GLU A 22 -7.18 2.93 -5.98
C GLU A 22 -5.83 3.65 -5.91
N LEU A 23 -4.72 2.91 -5.99
CA LEU A 23 -3.37 3.46 -6.02
C LEU A 23 -3.18 4.45 -7.17
N ALA A 24 -3.62 4.09 -8.38
CA ALA A 24 -3.56 4.98 -9.55
C ALA A 24 -4.40 6.25 -9.38
N LEU A 25 -5.60 6.13 -8.80
CA LEU A 25 -6.53 7.26 -8.62
C LEU A 25 -6.09 8.23 -7.52
N TYR A 26 -5.57 7.70 -6.41
CA TYR A 26 -5.30 8.51 -5.22
C TYR A 26 -3.84 8.94 -5.07
N SER A 27 -2.88 8.24 -5.68
CA SER A 27 -1.46 8.64 -5.61
C SER A 27 -1.16 10.07 -6.09
N PRO A 28 -1.87 10.69 -7.06
CA PRO A 28 -1.64 12.09 -7.43
C PRO A 28 -1.96 13.10 -6.31
N LEU A 29 -2.74 12.70 -5.31
CA LEU A 29 -3.08 13.53 -4.15
C LEU A 29 -1.94 13.58 -3.11
N VAL A 30 -0.97 12.66 -3.20
CA VAL A 30 0.11 12.52 -2.23
C VAL A 30 1.36 13.25 -2.73
N GLN A 31 1.64 14.40 -2.11
CA GLN A 31 2.83 15.21 -2.39
C GLN A 31 4.08 14.66 -1.69
N SER A 32 5.26 15.10 -2.15
CA SER A 32 6.54 14.73 -1.57
C SER A 32 6.59 14.98 -0.06
N GLY A 33 7.19 14.04 0.68
CA GLY A 33 7.24 14.01 2.14
C GLY A 33 5.94 13.52 2.81
N SER A 34 4.92 13.15 2.04
CA SER A 34 3.66 12.61 2.55
C SER A 34 3.50 11.11 2.25
N TYR A 35 2.38 10.50 2.65
CA TYR A 35 2.24 9.04 2.70
C TYR A 35 0.98 8.51 2.03
N LEU A 36 1.11 7.30 1.48
CA LEU A 36 0.03 6.43 1.05
C LEU A 36 0.19 5.11 1.81
N LEU A 37 -0.79 4.75 2.63
CA LEU A 37 -0.83 3.50 3.37
C LEU A 37 -1.83 2.54 2.70
N VAL A 38 -1.35 1.34 2.38
CA VAL A 38 -2.19 0.23 1.91
C VAL A 38 -2.27 -0.81 3.01
N PHE A 39 -3.48 -1.06 3.52
CA PHE A 39 -3.70 -2.08 4.54
C PHE A 39 -3.70 -3.50 3.96
N ASP A 40 -3.65 -4.48 4.86
CA ASP A 40 -3.83 -5.91 4.59
C ASP A 40 -2.87 -6.53 3.56
N THR A 41 -1.72 -5.91 3.35
CA THR A 41 -0.63 -6.53 2.58
C THR A 41 -0.09 -7.79 3.27
N VAL A 42 -0.40 -8.01 4.55
CA VAL A 42 -0.05 -9.25 5.27
C VAL A 42 -0.69 -10.51 4.66
N VAL A 43 -1.78 -10.36 3.89
CA VAL A 43 -2.48 -11.48 3.23
C VAL A 43 -1.52 -12.33 2.38
N GLU A 44 -0.50 -11.73 1.75
CA GLU A 44 0.51 -12.46 0.96
C GLU A 44 1.31 -13.46 1.80
N PHE A 45 1.47 -13.21 3.10
CA PHE A 45 2.33 -13.99 4.00
C PHE A 45 1.54 -14.90 4.94
N MET A 46 0.22 -14.94 4.79
CA MET A 46 -0.65 -15.84 5.55
C MET A 46 -0.70 -17.23 4.92
N LYS A 47 -1.36 -18.17 5.59
CA LYS A 47 -1.67 -19.48 4.98
C LYS A 47 -2.71 -19.31 3.89
N SER A 48 -2.64 -20.13 2.85
CA SER A 48 -3.59 -20.11 1.73
C SER A 48 -5.05 -20.37 2.16
N ASP A 49 -5.26 -21.00 3.32
CA ASP A 49 -6.57 -21.30 3.90
C ASP A 49 -7.00 -20.32 5.01
N ALA A 50 -6.27 -19.21 5.20
CA ALA A 50 -6.62 -18.22 6.22
C ALA A 50 -8.00 -17.57 5.97
N PHE A 51 -8.39 -17.42 4.70
CA PHE A 51 -9.67 -16.82 4.29
C PHE A 51 -10.31 -17.60 3.13
N PRO A 52 -10.87 -18.80 3.38
CA PRO A 52 -11.28 -19.72 2.32
C PRO A 52 -12.46 -19.24 1.46
N ASP A 53 -13.31 -18.35 2.00
CA ASP A 53 -14.52 -17.85 1.32
C ASP A 53 -14.31 -16.46 0.69
N ARG A 54 -13.06 -16.00 0.56
CA ARG A 54 -12.74 -14.70 -0.04
C ARG A 54 -12.25 -14.88 -1.48
N PRO A 55 -12.55 -13.91 -2.37
CA PRO A 55 -12.11 -13.96 -3.76
C PRO A 55 -10.65 -13.49 -3.95
N TRP A 56 -9.89 -13.32 -2.86
CA TRP A 56 -8.53 -12.79 -2.82
C TRP A 56 -7.69 -13.61 -1.83
N GLY A 57 -6.37 -13.58 -1.99
CA GLY A 57 -5.43 -14.41 -1.22
C GLY A 57 -3.99 -14.22 -1.69
N ILE A 58 -3.10 -15.16 -1.38
CA ILE A 58 -1.70 -15.11 -1.83
C ILE A 58 -1.65 -14.95 -3.37
N GLY A 59 -0.92 -13.95 -3.86
CA GLY A 59 -0.81 -13.62 -5.29
C GLY A 59 -1.91 -12.74 -5.88
N ASP A 60 -3.05 -12.57 -5.20
CA ASP A 60 -4.14 -11.65 -5.58
C ASP A 60 -4.63 -10.91 -4.33
N ASN A 61 -3.86 -9.89 -3.92
CA ASN A 61 -4.08 -9.16 -2.68
C ASN A 61 -3.46 -7.74 -2.72
N PRO A 62 -3.59 -6.90 -1.65
CA PRO A 62 -3.01 -5.57 -1.63
C PRO A 62 -1.48 -5.52 -1.78
N TYR A 63 -0.75 -6.51 -1.25
CA TYR A 63 0.71 -6.56 -1.38
C TYR A 63 1.12 -6.70 -2.84
N SER A 64 0.46 -7.59 -3.58
CA SER A 64 0.75 -7.79 -5.00
C SER A 64 0.55 -6.51 -5.82
N ALA A 65 -0.49 -5.72 -5.51
CA ALA A 65 -0.75 -4.43 -6.16
C ALA A 65 0.31 -3.37 -5.78
N VAL A 66 0.74 -3.33 -4.51
CA VAL A 66 1.83 -2.45 -4.06
C VAL A 66 3.13 -2.76 -4.78
N GLN A 67 3.50 -4.04 -4.94
CA GLN A 67 4.72 -4.44 -5.64
C GLN A 67 4.70 -4.05 -7.13
N GLU A 68 3.54 -4.13 -7.78
CA GLU A 68 3.37 -3.62 -9.15
C GLU A 68 3.49 -2.09 -9.19
N PHE A 69 2.76 -1.40 -8.31
CA PHE A 69 2.73 0.05 -8.26
C PHE A 69 4.12 0.67 -8.08
N LEU A 70 4.92 0.13 -7.15
CA LEU A 70 6.28 0.63 -6.87
C LEU A 70 7.24 0.49 -8.06
N LYS A 71 7.05 -0.52 -8.93
CA LYS A 71 7.86 -0.66 -10.15
C LYS A 71 7.58 0.44 -11.17
N ALA A 72 6.34 0.93 -11.21
CA ALA A 72 5.88 1.94 -12.16
C ALA A 72 5.98 3.38 -11.63
N HIS A 73 6.07 3.58 -10.31
CA HIS A 73 5.99 4.89 -9.68
C HIS A 73 7.24 5.18 -8.81
N PRO A 74 8.37 5.60 -9.42
CA PRO A 74 9.65 5.79 -8.70
C PRO A 74 9.61 6.94 -7.67
N ARG A 75 8.56 7.75 -7.67
CA ARG A 75 8.32 8.78 -6.65
C ARG A 75 7.76 8.22 -5.35
N PHE A 76 7.45 6.93 -5.29
CA PHE A 76 7.07 6.23 -4.06
C PHE A 76 8.12 5.20 -3.70
N GLN A 77 8.39 5.07 -2.40
CA GLN A 77 9.22 4.01 -1.85
C GLN A 77 8.56 3.45 -0.60
N ASN A 78 8.87 2.21 -0.26
CA ASN A 78 8.46 1.66 1.03
C ASN A 78 9.16 2.40 2.20
N GLU A 79 8.42 2.66 3.27
CA GLU A 79 8.91 3.27 4.51
C GLU A 79 8.96 2.21 5.64
N GLN A 80 9.97 1.34 5.55
CA GLN A 80 10.18 0.22 6.48
C GLN A 80 10.39 0.69 7.92
N GLU A 81 10.95 1.89 8.15
CA GLU A 81 11.18 2.41 9.51
C GLU A 81 9.88 2.58 10.31
N ILE A 82 8.75 2.85 9.65
CA ILE A 82 7.45 2.95 10.33
C ILE A 82 6.96 1.56 10.72
N GLU A 83 7.10 0.59 9.83
CA GLU A 83 6.71 -0.81 10.08
C GLU A 83 7.50 -1.39 11.27
N ASP A 84 8.81 -1.17 11.31
CA ASP A 84 9.71 -1.75 12.32
C ASP A 84 9.46 -1.17 13.73
N LYS A 85 8.97 0.07 13.81
CA LYS A 85 8.58 0.70 15.09
C LYS A 85 7.38 0.00 15.74
N LEU A 86 6.54 -0.68 14.96
CA LEU A 86 5.32 -1.31 15.46
C LEU A 86 5.57 -2.73 16.01
N GLN A 87 6.75 -3.32 15.80
CA GLN A 87 7.15 -4.71 16.15
C GLN A 87 6.31 -5.81 15.47
N VAL A 88 5.04 -5.54 15.17
CA VAL A 88 4.11 -6.35 14.40
C VAL A 88 3.30 -5.42 13.51
N THR A 89 3.18 -5.72 12.21
CA THR A 89 2.38 -4.94 11.25
C THR A 89 1.44 -5.85 10.46
N VAL A 90 0.25 -5.34 10.16
CA VAL A 90 -0.71 -5.95 9.21
C VAL A 90 -0.54 -5.42 7.79
N ALA A 91 0.35 -4.44 7.60
CA ALA A 91 0.65 -3.81 6.34
C ALA A 91 2.17 -3.93 6.00
N PRO A 92 2.79 -5.13 6.03
CA PRO A 92 4.18 -5.29 5.60
C PRO A 92 4.35 -4.84 4.15
N GLY A 93 5.28 -3.93 3.90
CA GLY A 93 5.43 -3.34 2.56
C GLY A 93 4.41 -2.24 2.23
N GLY A 94 3.40 -2.00 3.06
CA GLY A 94 2.23 -1.18 2.75
C GLY A 94 2.39 0.32 3.05
N TRP A 95 3.41 0.71 3.79
CA TRP A 95 3.71 2.13 4.04
C TRP A 95 4.52 2.71 2.89
N LEU A 96 3.89 3.56 2.07
CA LEU A 96 4.53 4.18 0.92
C LEU A 96 4.76 5.66 1.17
N LYS A 97 6.02 6.09 1.15
CA LYS A 97 6.40 7.49 1.22
C LYS A 97 6.58 8.06 -0.18
N CYS A 98 5.96 9.20 -0.42
CA CYS A 98 6.21 9.98 -1.63
C CYS A 98 7.52 10.76 -1.47
N VAL A 99 8.52 10.52 -2.32
CA VAL A 99 9.85 11.14 -2.28
C VAL A 99 10.07 12.21 -3.34
N GLY A 100 9.12 12.40 -4.26
CA GLY A 100 9.20 13.41 -5.31
C GLY A 100 7.82 13.88 -5.74
N ASP A 101 7.72 15.13 -6.19
CA ASP A 101 6.50 15.66 -6.81
C ASP A 101 6.35 15.19 -8.27
N SER A 102 5.16 15.35 -8.85
CA SER A 102 4.89 15.02 -10.27
C SER A 102 5.48 16.07 -11.19
#